data_AF-A0A964LFZ1-F1
#
_entry.id   AF-A0A964LFZ1-F1
#
_cell.length_a   1.000
_cell.length_b   1.000
_cell.length_c   1.000
_cell.angle_alpha   90.00
_cell.angle_beta   90.00
_cell.angle_gamma   90.00
#
_symmetry.space_group_name_H-M   'P 1'
#
loop_
_entity.id
_entity.type
_entity.pdbx_description
1 polymer ?
#
loop_
_entity_poly.entity_id
_entity_poly.type
_entity_poly.pdbx_seq_one_letter_code
_entity_poly.pdbx_strand_id
1 'polypeptide(L)'
;MSTEDEAVELEPYEADEDSVDEAKPIHRWIRAALIALTIPWIIVFVIATQLYPYEDGEPLRMGTHQQLGLPECTFKAKAGIPCPSCGMTTSFSLLIHADVWNSLKANFAGTGLATFGLLFIPWALASAFFGRFVFVRSLEMLVFRLAIVFLVILFGRWAVVVLVELLSS
;
A
#
# COMPACT_ATOMS: atom_id res chain seq x y z
N MET A 1 -3.97 14.49 -68.47
CA MET A 1 -3.10 15.68 -68.39
C MET A 1 -4.00 16.77 -67.82
N SER A 2 -3.91 17.22 -66.57
CA SER A 2 -2.83 17.29 -65.58
C SER A 2 -3.34 16.90 -64.18
N THR A 3 -2.52 16.24 -63.37
CA THR A 3 -2.68 16.16 -61.92
C THR A 3 -1.95 17.36 -61.32
N GLU A 4 -2.67 18.22 -60.59
CA GLU A 4 -2.09 19.34 -59.85
C GLU A 4 -1.48 18.77 -58.56
N ASP A 5 -0.15 18.69 -58.52
CA ASP A 5 0.61 18.38 -57.32
C ASP A 5 0.65 19.63 -56.44
N GLU A 6 -0.32 19.76 -55.54
CA GLU A 6 -0.30 20.75 -54.47
C GLU A 6 0.65 20.26 -53.38
N ALA A 7 1.91 20.72 -53.47
CA ALA A 7 2.90 20.46 -52.45
C ALA A 7 2.52 21.20 -51.15
N VAL A 8 2.02 20.45 -50.17
CA VAL A 8 1.80 20.93 -48.80
C VAL A 8 3.16 21.18 -48.16
N GLU A 9 3.53 22.46 -48.03
CA GLU A 9 4.73 22.90 -47.35
C GLU A 9 4.54 22.67 -45.84
N LEU A 10 5.13 21.60 -45.32
CA LEU A 10 5.07 21.27 -43.89
C LEU A 10 5.98 22.23 -43.12
N GLU A 11 5.37 23.07 -42.28
CA GLU A 11 6.08 23.95 -41.36
C GLU A 11 6.92 23.12 -40.37
N PRO A 12 8.21 23.44 -40.17
CA PRO A 12 9.07 22.67 -39.27
C PRO A 12 8.48 22.62 -37.86
N TYR A 13 8.20 21.41 -37.38
CA TYR A 13 7.81 21.21 -35.98
C TYR A 13 9.01 21.54 -35.09
N GLU A 14 9.05 22.77 -34.58
CA GLU A 14 9.96 23.16 -33.50
C GLU A 14 9.53 22.41 -32.24
N ALA A 15 10.25 21.34 -31.93
CA ALA A 15 10.13 20.69 -30.64
C ALA A 15 10.61 21.69 -29.58
N ASP A 16 9.69 22.16 -28.74
CA ASP A 16 9.98 22.95 -27.54
C ASP A 16 10.87 22.09 -26.61
N GLU A 17 12.19 22.16 -26.80
CA GLU A 17 13.19 21.42 -26.01
C GLU A 17 13.14 21.83 -24.53
N ASP A 18 12.62 23.03 -24.23
CA ASP A 18 12.44 23.56 -22.87
C ASP A 18 11.25 22.96 -22.10
N SER A 19 10.44 22.10 -22.73
CA SER A 19 9.31 21.44 -22.05
C SER A 19 9.71 20.21 -21.21
N VAL A 20 10.99 19.84 -21.21
CA VAL A 20 11.52 18.73 -20.42
C VAL A 20 11.82 19.20 -18.98
N ASP A 21 10.89 18.92 -18.08
CA ASP A 21 11.09 18.85 -16.62
C ASP A 21 11.24 20.17 -15.83
N GLU A 22 10.46 21.21 -16.15
CA GLU A 22 10.16 22.22 -15.11
C GLU A 22 9.17 21.61 -14.10
N ALA A 23 9.71 20.90 -13.10
CA ALA A 23 8.94 20.29 -12.04
C ALA A 23 8.23 21.37 -11.21
N LYS A 24 7.00 21.72 -11.61
CA LYS A 24 6.19 22.74 -10.97
C LYS A 24 6.10 22.48 -9.46
N PRO A 25 6.41 23.48 -8.60
CA PRO A 25 6.41 23.28 -7.16
C PRO A 25 5.02 22.85 -6.68
N ILE A 26 4.96 21.88 -5.78
CA ILE A 26 3.69 21.38 -5.26
C ILE A 26 2.98 22.46 -4.44
N HIS A 27 1.67 22.57 -4.64
CA HIS A 27 0.87 23.56 -3.93
C HIS A 27 0.90 23.30 -2.41
N ARG A 28 0.89 24.36 -1.60
CA ARG A 28 0.94 24.26 -0.13
C ARG A 28 -0.12 23.32 0.48
N TRP A 29 -1.32 23.23 -0.10
CA TRP A 29 -2.37 22.33 0.35
C TRP A 29 -2.00 20.85 0.11
N ILE A 30 -1.27 20.54 -0.97
CA ILE A 30 -0.76 19.19 -1.25
C ILE A 30 0.29 18.81 -0.20
N ARG A 31 1.15 19.74 0.20
CA ARG A 31 2.14 19.51 1.29
C ARG A 31 1.42 19.17 2.60
N ALA A 32 0.40 19.95 2.94
CA ALA A 32 -0.42 19.71 4.12
C ALA A 32 -1.15 18.35 4.04
N ALA A 33 -1.70 18.01 2.86
CA ALA A 33 -2.37 16.74 2.63
C ALA A 33 -1.41 15.54 2.78
N LEU A 34 -0.20 15.61 2.21
CA LEU A 34 0.82 14.57 2.37
C LEU A 34 1.17 14.34 3.84
N ILE A 35 1.39 15.41 4.61
CA ILE A 35 1.68 15.32 6.04
C ILE A 35 0.48 14.72 6.77
N ALA A 36 -0.73 15.19 6.51
CA ALA A 36 -1.95 14.67 7.12
C ALA A 36 -2.13 13.16 6.86
N LEU A 37 -1.81 12.70 5.66
CA LEU A 37 -1.87 11.27 5.29
C LEU A 37 -0.85 10.41 6.03
N THR A 38 0.27 10.95 6.52
CA THR A 38 1.23 10.17 7.34
C THR A 38 0.75 9.91 8.76
N ILE A 39 -0.13 10.75 9.31
CA ILE A 39 -0.60 10.65 10.70
C ILE A 39 -1.22 9.28 11.00
N PRO A 40 -2.21 8.76 10.24
CA PRO A 40 -2.79 7.45 10.54
C PRO A 40 -1.77 6.31 10.45
N TRP A 41 -0.82 6.37 9.53
CA TRP A 41 0.25 5.37 9.43
C TRP A 41 1.15 5.37 10.67
N ILE A 42 1.58 6.55 11.11
CA ILE A 42 2.39 6.70 12.32
C ILE A 42 1.63 6.14 13.53
N ILE A 43 0.35 6.48 13.68
CA ILE A 43 -0.49 5.95 14.77
C ILE A 43 -0.54 4.43 14.74
N VAL A 44 -0.80 3.83 13.57
CA VAL A 44 -0.87 2.36 13.44
C VAL A 44 0.47 1.70 13.77
N PHE A 45 1.61 2.26 13.34
CA PHE A 45 2.92 1.69 13.67
C PHE A 45 3.28 1.87 15.14
N VAL A 46 2.95 3.01 15.76
CA VAL A 46 3.12 3.21 17.20
C VAL A 46 2.28 2.21 18.00
N ILE A 47 1.05 1.96 17.58
CA ILE A 47 0.23 0.90 18.19
C ILE A 47 0.88 -0.47 17.96
N ALA A 48 1.35 -0.75 16.74
CA ALA A 48 1.95 -2.04 16.40
C ALA A 48 3.21 -2.36 17.22
N THR A 49 3.99 -1.37 17.66
CA THR A 49 5.14 -1.58 18.57
C THR A 49 4.73 -1.87 20.01
N GLN A 50 3.53 -1.47 20.42
CA GLN A 50 2.99 -1.72 21.76
C GLN A 50 2.29 -3.09 21.87
N LEU A 51 1.96 -3.70 20.73
CA LEU A 51 1.34 -5.00 20.64
C LEU A 51 2.38 -6.11 20.74
N TYR A 52 2.04 -7.20 21.43
CA TYR A 52 2.91 -8.37 21.58
C TYR A 52 2.46 -9.48 20.63
N PRO A 53 3.15 -9.73 19.49
CA PRO A 53 2.69 -10.69 18.49
C PRO A 53 3.15 -12.13 18.74
N TYR A 54 3.58 -12.46 19.95
CA TYR A 54 4.08 -13.78 20.33
C TYR A 54 3.25 -14.36 21.49
N GLU A 55 3.19 -15.67 21.58
CA GLU A 55 2.62 -16.40 22.73
C GLU A 55 3.55 -17.58 23.02
N ASP A 56 4.05 -17.68 24.25
CA ASP A 56 5.05 -18.68 24.66
C ASP A 56 6.30 -18.78 23.78
N GLY A 57 6.69 -17.66 23.16
CA GLY A 57 7.84 -17.57 22.25
C GLY A 57 7.52 -17.92 20.79
N GLU A 58 6.30 -18.36 20.49
CA GLU A 58 5.86 -18.66 19.13
C GLU A 58 5.09 -17.47 18.52
N PRO A 59 5.29 -17.17 17.22
CA PRO A 59 4.63 -16.07 16.55
C PRO A 59 3.16 -16.38 16.30
N LEU A 60 2.29 -15.47 16.73
CA LEU A 60 0.86 -15.53 16.43
C LEU A 60 0.63 -15.45 14.92
N ARG A 61 -0.42 -16.13 14.43
CA ARG A 61 -0.89 -15.99 13.04
C ARG A 61 -2.01 -14.96 12.89
N MET A 62 -2.74 -14.70 13.96
CA MET A 62 -3.86 -13.76 14.00
C MET A 62 -4.22 -13.42 15.46
N GLY A 63 -5.12 -12.46 15.65
CA GLY A 63 -5.73 -12.19 16.97
C GLY A 63 -5.05 -11.08 17.78
N THR A 64 -3.90 -10.54 17.32
CA THR A 64 -3.21 -9.43 18.00
C THR A 64 -4.08 -8.19 18.14
N HIS A 65 -5.09 -8.01 17.28
CA HIS A 65 -6.07 -6.92 17.39
C HIS A 65 -6.90 -6.98 18.68
N GLN A 66 -7.06 -8.16 19.30
CA GLN A 66 -7.80 -8.32 20.55
C GLN A 66 -7.13 -7.63 21.74
N GLN A 67 -5.80 -7.45 21.69
CA GLN A 67 -5.05 -6.68 22.69
C GLN A 67 -5.45 -5.20 22.70
N LEU A 68 -6.11 -4.71 21.63
CA LEU A 68 -6.69 -3.37 21.56
C LEU A 68 -8.10 -3.30 22.18
N GLY A 69 -8.57 -4.37 22.82
CA GLY A 69 -9.95 -4.48 23.33
C GLY A 69 -11.00 -4.74 22.24
N LEU A 70 -10.57 -5.07 21.03
CA LEU A 70 -11.46 -5.42 19.92
C LEU A 70 -11.93 -6.88 20.06
N PRO A 71 -13.18 -7.19 19.67
CA PRO A 71 -13.69 -8.55 19.74
C PRO A 71 -12.98 -9.48 18.76
N GLU A 72 -13.18 -10.79 18.95
CA GLU A 72 -12.78 -11.77 17.95
C GLU A 72 -13.41 -11.49 16.57
N CYS A 73 -12.77 -11.99 15.51
CA CYS A 73 -13.30 -11.83 14.16
C CYS A 73 -14.64 -12.59 14.02
N THR A 74 -15.75 -11.86 13.92
CA THR A 74 -17.09 -12.47 13.79
C THR A 74 -17.21 -13.38 12.56
N PHE A 75 -16.52 -13.06 11.47
CA PHE A 75 -16.50 -13.91 10.28
C PHE A 75 -15.89 -15.28 10.60
N LYS A 76 -14.75 -15.30 11.30
CA LYS A 76 -14.12 -16.55 11.75
C LYS A 76 -15.01 -17.29 12.76
N ALA A 77 -15.58 -16.57 13.73
CA ALA A 77 -16.43 -17.17 14.76
C ALA A 77 -17.69 -17.82 14.19
N LYS A 78 -18.28 -17.24 13.14
CA LYS A 78 -19.52 -17.74 12.52
C LYS A 78 -19.30 -18.70 11.36
N ALA A 79 -18.34 -18.42 10.48
CA ALA A 79 -18.11 -19.19 9.26
C ALA A 79 -17.03 -20.27 9.42
N GLY A 80 -16.31 -20.31 10.56
CA GLY A 80 -15.18 -21.21 10.79
C GLY A 80 -13.89 -20.82 10.06
N ILE A 81 -14.00 -20.07 8.96
CA ILE A 81 -12.89 -19.68 8.08
C ILE A 81 -12.46 -18.24 8.41
N PRO A 82 -11.16 -17.91 8.46
CA PRO A 82 -10.70 -16.53 8.59
C PRO A 82 -11.15 -15.64 7.41
N CYS A 83 -11.44 -14.36 7.67
CA CYS A 83 -11.71 -13.39 6.61
C CYS A 83 -10.41 -12.94 5.90
N PRO A 84 -10.49 -12.23 4.75
CA PRO A 84 -9.29 -11.82 4.01
C PRO A 84 -8.30 -11.00 4.83
N SER A 85 -8.78 -10.19 5.78
CA SER A 85 -7.96 -9.35 6.66
C SER A 85 -7.50 -10.02 7.95
N CYS A 86 -7.96 -11.25 8.26
CA CYS A 86 -7.47 -11.97 9.44
C CYS A 86 -5.94 -12.11 9.39
N GLY A 87 -5.28 -11.77 10.51
CA GLY A 87 -3.82 -11.76 10.62
C GLY A 87 -3.15 -10.46 10.19
N MET A 88 -3.88 -9.45 9.71
CA MET A 88 -3.29 -8.19 9.26
C MET A 88 -2.61 -7.42 10.40
N THR A 89 -3.30 -7.16 11.53
CA THR A 89 -2.67 -6.50 12.70
C THR A 89 -1.46 -7.27 13.20
N THR A 90 -1.55 -8.60 13.23
CA THR A 90 -0.43 -9.48 13.59
C THR A 90 0.75 -9.33 12.62
N SER A 91 0.50 -9.26 11.31
CA SER A 91 1.54 -9.04 10.31
C SER A 91 2.23 -7.67 10.46
N PHE A 92 1.48 -6.62 10.83
CA PHE A 92 2.03 -5.29 11.10
C PHE A 92 2.94 -5.32 12.33
N SER A 93 2.47 -5.92 13.43
CA SER A 93 3.26 -6.08 14.65
C SER A 93 4.51 -6.92 14.41
N LEU A 94 4.42 -8.07 13.73
CA LEU A 94 5.61 -8.88 13.41
C LEU A 94 6.62 -8.12 12.55
N LEU A 95 6.15 -7.36 11.55
CA LEU A 95 7.03 -6.59 10.67
C LEU A 95 7.79 -5.50 11.44
N ILE A 96 7.12 -4.76 12.34
CA ILE A 96 7.78 -3.71 13.12
C ILE A 96 8.74 -4.28 14.17
N HIS A 97 8.55 -5.54 14.59
CA HIS A 97 9.47 -6.31 15.42
C HIS A 97 10.58 -7.00 14.60
N ALA A 98 10.74 -6.64 13.32
CA ALA A 98 11.72 -7.19 12.37
C ALA A 98 11.56 -8.70 12.06
N ASP A 99 10.41 -9.29 12.36
CA ASP A 99 10.08 -10.67 12.00
C ASP A 99 9.30 -10.72 10.67
N VAL A 100 10.03 -10.51 9.58
CA VAL A 100 9.47 -10.44 8.22
C VAL A 100 8.85 -11.78 7.81
N TRP A 101 9.49 -12.90 8.16
CA TRP A 101 9.05 -14.22 7.73
C TRP A 101 7.74 -14.62 8.40
N ASN A 102 7.62 -14.40 9.70
CA ASN A 102 6.36 -14.68 10.38
C ASN A 102 5.29 -13.64 10.05
N SER A 103 5.66 -12.39 9.74
CA SER A 103 4.72 -11.40 9.20
C SER A 103 4.04 -11.90 7.91
N LEU A 104 4.82 -12.38 6.93
CA LEU A 104 4.30 -12.94 5.67
C LEU A 104 3.38 -14.13 5.90
N LYS A 105 3.79 -15.02 6.82
CA LYS A 105 3.04 -16.19 7.25
C LYS A 105 1.72 -15.87 7.96
N ALA A 106 1.65 -14.75 8.69
CA ALA A 106 0.42 -14.28 9.31
C ALA A 106 -0.53 -13.74 8.23
N ASN A 107 -0.07 -12.76 7.45
CA ASN A 107 -0.82 -12.22 6.32
C ASN A 107 0.11 -11.46 5.35
N PHE A 108 0.54 -12.09 4.25
CA PHE A 108 1.43 -11.44 3.28
C PHE A 108 0.84 -10.18 2.62
N ALA A 109 -0.49 -10.10 2.45
CA ALA A 109 -1.14 -8.87 1.98
C ALA A 109 -0.99 -7.74 3.03
N GLY A 110 -1.15 -8.09 4.31
CA GLY A 110 -0.88 -7.21 5.44
C GLY A 110 0.59 -6.77 5.52
N THR A 111 1.55 -7.69 5.33
CA THR A 111 2.98 -7.35 5.25
C THR A 111 3.27 -6.37 4.12
N GLY A 112 2.69 -6.59 2.95
CA GLY A 112 2.83 -5.67 1.81
C GLY A 112 2.27 -4.27 2.13
N LEU A 113 1.10 -4.21 2.76
CA LEU A 113 0.49 -2.95 3.18
C LEU A 113 1.31 -2.22 4.26
N ALA A 114 1.83 -2.95 5.24
CA ALA A 114 2.71 -2.39 6.26
C ALA A 114 4.03 -1.89 5.65
N THR A 115 4.62 -2.64 4.72
CA THR A 115 5.82 -2.20 3.98
C THR A 115 5.55 -0.94 3.18
N PHE A 116 4.40 -0.86 2.50
CA PHE A 116 3.97 0.37 1.81
C PHE A 116 3.88 1.54 2.79
N GLY A 117 3.25 1.37 3.95
CA GLY A 117 3.16 2.40 4.98
C GLY A 117 4.53 2.90 5.45
N LEU A 118 5.46 1.97 5.73
CA LEU A 118 6.83 2.29 6.16
C LEU A 118 7.61 3.08 5.10
N LEU A 119 7.39 2.81 3.81
CA LEU A 119 8.01 3.55 2.70
C LEU A 119 7.28 4.87 2.40
N PHE A 120 5.96 4.89 2.57
CA PHE A 120 5.12 6.06 2.30
C PHE A 120 5.42 7.20 3.26
N ILE A 121 5.62 6.94 4.56
CA ILE A 121 5.91 7.98 5.56
C ILE A 121 7.15 8.84 5.16
N PRO A 122 8.36 8.27 5.01
CA PRO A 122 9.54 9.06 4.67
C PRO A 122 9.41 9.70 3.29
N TRP A 123 8.79 9.03 2.33
CA TRP A 123 8.55 9.57 0.99
C TRP A 123 7.62 10.80 1.01
N ALA A 124 6.51 10.74 1.76
CA ALA A 124 5.55 11.83 1.89
C ALA A 124 6.15 13.02 2.63
N LEU A 125 6.90 12.76 3.71
CA LEU A 125 7.62 13.80 4.45
C LEU A 125 8.71 14.46 3.58
N ALA A 126 9.50 13.69 2.84
CA ALA A 126 10.50 14.22 1.93
C ALA A 126 9.86 15.04 0.81
N SER A 127 8.79 14.54 0.18
CA SER A 127 8.07 15.26 -0.87
C SER A 127 7.46 16.57 -0.35
N ALA A 128 6.88 16.54 0.85
CA ALA A 128 6.38 17.73 1.53
C ALA A 128 7.51 18.70 1.90
N PHE A 129 8.68 18.23 2.32
CA PHE A 129 9.83 19.08 2.67
C PHE A 129 10.47 19.74 1.45
N PHE A 130 10.74 18.99 0.38
CA PHE A 130 11.37 19.50 -0.84
C PHE A 130 10.42 20.26 -1.77
N GLY A 131 9.10 20.15 -1.57
CA GLY A 131 8.14 20.88 -2.40
C GLY A 131 8.01 20.31 -3.82
N ARG A 132 8.42 19.06 -4.04
CA ARG A 132 8.32 18.33 -5.32
C ARG A 132 7.95 16.88 -5.05
N PHE A 133 7.22 16.25 -5.97
CA PHE A 133 7.02 14.80 -5.91
C PHE A 133 8.33 14.10 -6.24
N VAL A 134 8.84 13.30 -5.31
CA VAL A 134 10.05 12.51 -5.55
C VAL A 134 9.64 11.22 -6.26
N PHE A 135 10.19 10.90 -7.43
CA PHE A 135 9.98 9.64 -8.17
C PHE A 135 8.55 9.31 -8.66
N VAL A 136 7.54 10.17 -8.50
CA VAL A 136 6.15 9.89 -8.92
C VAL A 136 5.59 11.00 -9.81
N ARG A 137 5.19 10.64 -11.05
CA ARG A 137 4.62 11.57 -12.04
C ARG A 137 3.09 11.74 -11.88
N SER A 138 2.37 10.68 -11.52
CA SER A 138 0.92 10.70 -11.25
C SER A 138 0.60 9.87 -10.00
N LEU A 139 0.25 10.55 -8.92
CA LEU A 139 -0.09 9.91 -7.64
C LEU A 139 -1.40 9.13 -7.72
N GLU A 140 -2.40 9.68 -8.42
CA GLU A 140 -3.71 9.06 -8.58
C GLU A 140 -3.62 7.70 -9.27
N MET A 141 -2.95 7.63 -10.44
CA MET A 141 -2.80 6.39 -11.19
C MET A 141 -1.96 5.36 -10.44
N LEU A 142 -0.90 5.80 -9.73
CA LEU A 142 -0.08 4.92 -8.93
C LEU A 142 -0.88 4.33 -7.76
N VAL A 143 -1.57 5.16 -6.98
CA VAL A 143 -2.40 4.72 -5.85
C VAL A 143 -3.51 3.78 -6.32
N PHE A 144 -4.19 4.11 -7.42
CA PHE A 144 -5.23 3.24 -7.99
C PHE A 144 -4.69 1.86 -8.40
N ARG A 145 -3.54 1.83 -9.09
CA ARG A 145 -2.88 0.56 -9.45
C ARG A 145 -2.45 -0.24 -8.22
N LEU A 146 -1.85 0.41 -7.23
CA LEU A 146 -1.43 -0.24 -5.99
C LEU A 146 -2.64 -0.79 -5.22
N ALA A 147 -3.75 -0.05 -5.19
CA ALA A 147 -4.99 -0.50 -4.56
C ALA A 147 -5.55 -1.75 -5.26
N ILE A 148 -5.60 -1.78 -6.60
CA ILE A 148 -6.03 -2.97 -7.35
C ILE A 148 -5.11 -4.15 -7.05
N VAL A 149 -3.79 -3.96 -7.14
CA VAL A 149 -2.82 -5.02 -6.86
C VAL A 149 -3.00 -5.55 -5.43
N PHE A 150 -3.15 -4.66 -4.45
CA PHE A 150 -3.42 -5.04 -3.07
C PHE A 150 -4.70 -5.86 -2.93
N LEU A 151 -5.80 -5.45 -3.55
CA LEU A 151 -7.06 -6.20 -3.52
C LEU A 151 -6.92 -7.59 -4.15
N VAL A 152 -6.25 -7.69 -5.30
CA VAL A 152 -5.97 -8.97 -5.96
C VAL A 152 -5.14 -9.88 -5.06
N ILE A 153 -4.10 -9.36 -4.41
CA ILE A 153 -3.25 -10.10 -3.46
C ILE A 153 -4.07 -10.54 -2.23
N LEU A 154 -4.90 -9.65 -1.68
CA LEU A 154 -5.71 -9.91 -0.49
C LEU A 154 -6.76 -11.00 -0.73
N PHE A 155 -7.51 -10.90 -1.82
CA PHE A 155 -8.54 -11.88 -2.17
C PHE A 155 -7.94 -13.16 -2.76
N GLY A 156 -6.84 -13.07 -3.51
CA GLY A 156 -6.11 -14.22 -4.01
C GLY A 156 -5.54 -15.07 -2.86
N ARG A 157 -4.92 -14.44 -1.86
CA ARG A 157 -4.53 -15.11 -0.60
C ARG A 157 -5.70 -15.83 0.03
N TRP A 158 -6.81 -15.11 0.18
CA TRP A 158 -7.97 -15.62 0.88
C TRP A 158 -8.59 -16.82 0.16
N ALA A 159 -8.65 -16.80 -1.17
CA ALA A 159 -9.10 -17.94 -1.97
C ALA A 159 -8.25 -19.20 -1.70
N VAL A 160 -6.92 -19.05 -1.57
CA VAL A 160 -6.04 -20.16 -1.19
C VAL A 160 -6.36 -20.68 0.21
N VAL A 161 -6.55 -19.79 1.19
CA VAL A 161 -6.89 -20.18 2.57
C VAL A 161 -8.22 -20.92 2.62
N VAL A 162 -9.25 -20.41 1.94
CA VAL A 162 -10.56 -21.06 1.83
C VAL A 162 -10.43 -22.43 1.18
N LEU A 163 -9.68 -22.54 0.07
CA LEU A 163 -9.48 -23.80 -0.62
C LEU A 163 -8.78 -24.84 0.25
N VAL A 164 -7.73 -24.45 0.97
CA VAL A 164 -7.02 -25.34 1.90
C VAL A 164 -7.98 -25.84 2.99
N GLU A 165 -8.75 -24.94 3.61
CA GLU A 165 -9.69 -25.31 4.68
C GLU A 165 -10.78 -26.26 4.19
N LEU A 166 -11.29 -26.03 2.96
CA LEU A 166 -12.27 -26.91 2.32
C LEU A 166 -11.70 -28.28 1.95
N LEU A 167 -10.42 -28.37 1.61
CA LEU A 167 -9.75 -29.64 1.30
C LEU A 167 -9.36 -30.43 2.55
N SER A 168 -9.23 -29.76 3.70
CA SER A 168 -8.92 -30.39 4.99
C SER A 168 -10.14 -30.79 5.82
N SER A 169 -11.35 -30.40 5.38
CA SER A 169 -12.64 -30.73 6.01
C SER A 169 -13.24 -32.01 5.41
#